data_AF-A0A1Y2PFL2-F1
#
_entry.id   AF-A0A1Y2PFL2-F1
#
_cell.length_a   1.000
_cell.length_b   1.000
_cell.length_c   1.000
_cell.angle_alpha   90.00
_cell.angle_beta   90.00
_cell.angle_gamma   90.00
#
_symmetry.space_group_name_H-M   'P 1'
#
loop_
_entity.id
_entity.type
_entity.pdbx_description
1 polymer ?
#
loop_
_entity_poly.entity_id
_entity_poly.type
_entity_poly.pdbx_seq_one_letter_code
_entity_poly.pdbx_strand_id
1 'polypeptide(L)'
;MKLLKNISLIALSIFVIGCISCSNNNDIAGSGTINEGNDPNFKIVKNTDAAFSNFPKKITVFDIPIYAVSGVEDVKLLHAANVMAQYLDNNEDGTVDNPTVLNTMKANKAFLFMWKSQSDMNNMNPPNGYTGQDLGADETNPTYVSSGKKGRFDASLEEVWHLITHAGYSKAYPNALGENAGTTLTNAMDKARGGKFTSIPSSYPAGAWYTYDDSTCTYDCQATEYFYWAMTSILGAQDTRLNEIQQEWKLNTKAKVQATDKDVYALLTDAQYKFPTVLPDGTYKR
;
A
#
# COMPACT_ATOMS: atom_id res chain seq x y z
N MET A 1 7.38 -43.48 7.82
CA MET A 1 8.32 -42.40 7.41
C MET A 1 8.11 -42.08 5.94
N LYS A 2 7.21 -41.16 5.63
CA LYS A 2 7.12 -40.43 4.35
C LYS A 2 6.46 -39.09 4.68
N LEU A 3 7.24 -38.03 4.47
CA LEU A 3 6.91 -36.64 4.79
C LEU A 3 5.72 -36.18 3.94
N LEU A 4 4.70 -35.63 4.60
CA LEU A 4 3.71 -34.75 3.96
C LEU A 4 4.32 -33.34 3.91
N LYS A 5 4.54 -32.85 2.70
CA LYS A 5 4.90 -31.45 2.43
C LYS A 5 3.66 -30.60 2.69
N ASN A 6 3.72 -29.78 3.73
CA ASN A 6 2.77 -28.69 3.93
C ASN A 6 2.99 -27.64 2.82
N ILE A 7 2.00 -27.48 1.94
CA ILE A 7 1.92 -26.37 1.00
C ILE A 7 1.28 -25.21 1.76
N SER A 8 2.06 -24.19 2.06
CA SER A 8 1.57 -22.93 2.63
C SER A 8 0.84 -22.18 1.52
N LEU A 9 -0.48 -22.08 1.63
CA LEU A 9 -1.30 -21.17 0.83
C LEU A 9 -1.08 -19.77 1.42
N ILE A 10 -0.43 -18.88 0.68
CA ILE A 10 -0.39 -17.45 1.02
C ILE A 10 -1.77 -16.91 0.65
N ALA A 11 -2.56 -16.55 1.65
CA ALA A 11 -3.90 -16.01 1.47
C ALA A 11 -3.77 -14.56 0.99
N LEU A 12 -4.34 -14.28 -0.18
CA LEU A 12 -4.56 -12.96 -0.73
C LEU A 12 -5.74 -12.35 0.03
N SER A 13 -5.53 -11.22 0.71
CA SER A 13 -6.58 -10.50 1.47
C SER A 13 -7.68 -10.02 0.50
N ILE A 14 -8.94 -10.25 0.85
CA ILE A 14 -10.11 -9.96 0.00
C ILE A 14 -10.93 -8.86 0.67
N PHE A 15 -10.88 -7.64 0.13
CA PHE A 15 -11.85 -6.60 0.49
C PHE A 15 -13.15 -6.78 -0.32
N VAL A 16 -14.25 -7.08 0.38
CA VAL A 16 -15.60 -7.06 -0.18
C VAL A 16 -16.33 -5.82 0.30
N ILE A 17 -16.42 -4.79 -0.55
CA ILE A 17 -17.48 -3.78 -0.46
C ILE A 17 -18.25 -3.83 -1.78
N GLY A 18 -19.43 -4.44 -1.73
CA GLY A 18 -20.30 -4.64 -2.88
C GLY A 18 -21.01 -3.37 -3.32
N CYS A 19 -20.94 -3.06 -4.62
CA CYS A 19 -21.98 -2.38 -5.35
C CYS A 19 -22.15 -3.07 -6.71
N ILE A 20 -23.36 -3.56 -6.95
CA ILE A 20 -23.77 -4.21 -8.20
C ILE A 20 -23.82 -3.14 -9.29
N SER A 21 -23.01 -3.31 -10.34
CA SER A 21 -23.32 -2.72 -11.64
C SER A 21 -22.83 -3.66 -12.74
N CYS A 22 -23.78 -4.34 -13.38
CA CYS A 22 -23.52 -5.13 -14.56
C CYS A 22 -23.29 -4.21 -15.76
N SER A 23 -22.14 -4.31 -16.41
CA SER A 23 -22.06 -4.08 -17.85
C SER A 23 -21.07 -5.04 -18.47
N ASN A 24 -21.57 -5.89 -19.35
CA ASN A 24 -20.76 -6.70 -20.24
C ASN A 24 -20.03 -5.76 -21.19
N ASN A 25 -18.71 -5.86 -21.29
CA ASN A 25 -17.99 -5.57 -22.52
C ASN A 25 -16.76 -6.48 -22.59
N ASN A 26 -16.88 -7.52 -23.40
CA ASN A 26 -15.77 -8.32 -23.88
C ASN A 26 -15.07 -7.50 -24.96
N ASP A 27 -13.90 -6.92 -24.67
CA ASP A 27 -12.98 -6.48 -25.71
C ASP A 27 -11.62 -7.14 -25.50
N ILE A 28 -11.38 -8.13 -26.36
CA ILE A 28 -10.16 -8.89 -26.51
C ILE A 28 -9.06 -7.95 -27.03
N ALA A 29 -7.88 -8.10 -26.43
CA ALA A 29 -6.64 -7.37 -26.70
C ALA A 29 -6.39 -7.04 -28.17
N GLY A 30 -6.50 -5.75 -28.50
CA GLY A 30 -6.01 -5.15 -29.73
C GLY A 30 -4.61 -4.58 -29.55
N SER A 31 -3.75 -4.79 -30.55
CA SER A 31 -2.41 -4.21 -30.71
C SER A 31 -2.44 -2.67 -30.82
N GLY A 32 -2.87 -1.98 -29.77
CA GLY A 32 -2.87 -0.53 -29.69
C GLY A 32 -1.48 0.00 -29.31
N THR A 33 -1.06 1.07 -29.97
CA THR A 33 0.08 1.88 -29.53
C THR A 33 -0.16 2.32 -28.08
N ILE A 34 0.78 2.06 -27.18
CA ILE A 34 0.70 2.54 -25.80
C ILE A 34 0.78 4.06 -25.81
N ASN A 35 -0.17 4.71 -25.15
CA ASN A 35 -0.08 6.13 -24.85
C ASN A 35 0.88 6.32 -23.68
N GLU A 36 2.01 6.98 -23.92
CA GLU A 36 3.05 7.17 -22.91
C GLU A 36 2.62 8.12 -21.77
N GLY A 37 1.60 8.93 -22.02
CA GLY A 37 1.17 9.99 -21.12
C GLY A 37 2.07 11.23 -21.14
N ASN A 38 1.59 12.29 -20.49
CA ASN A 38 2.22 13.62 -20.51
C ASN A 38 2.93 13.98 -19.19
N ASP A 39 3.11 13.02 -18.28
CA ASP A 39 3.85 13.23 -17.03
C ASP A 39 5.32 13.58 -17.32
N PRO A 40 5.93 14.51 -16.55
CA PRO A 40 7.31 14.94 -16.76
C PRO A 40 8.35 13.88 -16.35
N ASN A 41 8.02 12.96 -15.46
CA ASN A 41 8.97 12.05 -14.82
C ASN A 41 8.80 10.61 -15.26
N PHE A 42 7.56 10.20 -15.50
CA PHE A 42 7.21 8.84 -15.85
C PHE A 42 6.57 8.74 -17.23
N LYS A 43 6.86 7.63 -17.90
CA LYS A 43 6.25 7.27 -19.18
C LYS A 43 5.68 5.87 -19.07
N ILE A 44 4.45 5.70 -19.54
CA ILE A 44 3.84 4.39 -19.68
C ILE A 44 4.48 3.72 -20.88
N VAL A 45 5.04 2.53 -20.67
CA VAL A 45 5.62 1.72 -21.73
C VAL A 45 4.83 0.44 -21.91
N LYS A 46 4.99 -0.18 -23.09
CA LYS A 46 4.51 -1.54 -23.32
C LYS A 46 5.25 -2.49 -22.39
N ASN A 47 4.52 -3.29 -21.63
CA ASN A 47 5.12 -4.33 -20.83
C ASN A 47 5.69 -5.45 -21.72
N THR A 48 6.91 -5.86 -21.42
CA THR A 48 7.61 -6.97 -22.08
C THR A 48 8.00 -8.09 -21.10
N ASP A 49 7.60 -7.97 -19.84
CA ASP A 49 8.03 -8.87 -18.77
C ASP A 49 7.15 -10.11 -18.81
N ALA A 50 7.72 -11.24 -19.23
CA ALA A 50 6.98 -12.47 -19.52
C ALA A 50 6.15 -12.98 -18.33
N ALA A 51 6.63 -12.77 -17.10
CA ALA A 51 5.93 -13.13 -15.87
C ALA A 51 4.65 -12.31 -15.60
N PHE A 52 4.49 -11.18 -16.30
CA PHE A 52 3.37 -10.25 -16.13
C PHE A 52 2.69 -9.97 -17.48
N SER A 53 2.73 -10.92 -18.42
CA SER A 53 2.23 -10.74 -19.79
C SER A 53 0.75 -10.36 -19.91
N ASN A 54 -0.04 -10.62 -18.86
CA ASN A 54 -1.45 -10.23 -18.78
C ASN A 54 -1.66 -8.72 -18.54
N PHE A 55 -0.59 -7.99 -18.19
CA PHE A 55 -0.60 -6.56 -17.95
C PHE A 55 0.13 -5.86 -19.10
N PRO A 56 -0.56 -5.23 -20.07
CA PRO A 56 0.08 -4.65 -21.24
C PRO A 56 0.83 -3.34 -20.95
N LYS A 57 0.55 -2.68 -19.82
CA LYS A 57 1.14 -1.39 -19.46
C LYS A 57 2.12 -1.54 -18.29
N LYS A 58 3.23 -0.80 -18.35
CA LYS A 58 4.24 -0.76 -17.30
C LYS A 58 4.76 0.65 -17.08
N ILE A 59 4.97 1.04 -15.83
CA ILE A 59 5.84 2.14 -15.41
C ILE A 59 6.92 1.56 -14.48
N THR A 60 8.09 2.19 -14.40
CA THR A 60 9.13 1.84 -13.43
C THR A 60 9.51 3.06 -12.61
N VAL A 61 9.46 2.91 -11.28
CA VAL A 61 9.80 3.94 -10.29
C VAL A 61 10.98 3.43 -9.48
N PHE A 62 12.16 4.04 -9.64
CA PHE A 62 13.38 3.60 -8.94
C PHE A 62 13.64 2.08 -9.03
N ASP A 63 13.47 1.49 -10.22
CA ASP A 63 13.55 0.04 -10.50
C ASP A 63 12.44 -0.84 -9.90
N ILE A 64 11.39 -0.25 -9.32
CA ILE A 64 10.18 -0.96 -8.89
C ILE A 64 9.12 -0.85 -9.99
N PRO A 65 8.68 -1.96 -10.60
CA PRO A 65 7.69 -1.93 -11.65
C PRO A 65 6.26 -1.76 -11.10
N ILE A 66 5.47 -0.97 -11.83
CA ILE A 66 4.02 -0.88 -11.70
C ILE A 66 3.40 -1.39 -12.98
N TYR A 67 2.67 -2.50 -12.89
CA TYR A 67 1.97 -3.11 -14.02
C TYR A 67 0.50 -2.69 -14.03
N ALA A 68 -0.14 -2.63 -15.19
CA ALA A 68 -1.58 -2.35 -15.25
C ALA A 68 -2.27 -3.07 -16.41
N VAL A 69 -3.51 -3.49 -16.17
CA VAL A 69 -4.41 -3.97 -17.22
C VAL A 69 -4.82 -2.81 -18.15
N SER A 70 -5.27 -3.12 -19.37
CA SER A 70 -5.66 -2.10 -20.36
C SER A 70 -6.71 -1.12 -19.84
N GLY A 71 -7.65 -1.61 -19.01
CA GLY A 71 -8.78 -0.82 -18.50
C GLY A 71 -8.43 0.22 -17.44
N VAL A 72 -7.22 0.20 -16.88
CA VAL A 72 -6.76 1.24 -15.93
C VAL A 72 -6.54 2.53 -16.70
N GLU A 73 -7.05 3.67 -16.24
CA GLU A 73 -6.83 4.95 -16.90
C GLU A 73 -5.37 5.42 -16.75
N ASP A 74 -4.75 5.94 -17.81
CA ASP A 74 -3.33 6.33 -17.81
C ASP A 74 -2.98 7.34 -16.72
N VAL A 75 -3.87 8.29 -16.46
CA VAL A 75 -3.71 9.29 -15.38
C VAL A 75 -3.59 8.65 -14.01
N LYS A 76 -4.28 7.53 -13.75
CA LYS A 76 -4.24 6.84 -12.46
C LYS A 76 -2.98 5.99 -12.32
N LEU A 77 -2.52 5.39 -13.41
CA LEU A 77 -1.23 4.70 -13.44
C LEU A 77 -0.07 5.65 -13.20
N LEU A 78 -0.08 6.83 -13.84
CA LEU A 78 0.91 7.88 -13.60
C LEU A 78 0.81 8.42 -12.17
N HIS A 79 -0.41 8.60 -11.65
CA HIS A 79 -0.62 9.02 -10.27
C HIS A 79 0.00 8.04 -9.26
N ALA A 80 -0.25 6.74 -9.39
CA ALA A 80 0.36 5.72 -8.53
C ALA A 80 1.90 5.74 -8.60
N ALA A 81 2.46 6.00 -9.79
CA ALA A 81 3.91 6.13 -9.97
C ALA A 81 4.47 7.36 -9.23
N ASN A 82 3.80 8.51 -9.33
CA ASN A 82 4.21 9.73 -8.61
C ASN A 82 4.07 9.56 -7.10
N VAL A 83 2.99 8.93 -6.61
CA VAL A 83 2.82 8.63 -5.17
C VAL A 83 3.94 7.72 -4.66
N MET A 84 4.30 6.68 -5.41
CA MET A 84 5.44 5.82 -5.07
C MET A 84 6.75 6.59 -5.03
N ALA A 85 6.98 7.47 -6.00
CA ALA A 85 8.17 8.30 -6.05
C ALA A 85 8.25 9.22 -4.82
N GLN A 86 7.16 9.94 -4.48
CA GLN A 86 7.09 10.84 -3.33
C GLN A 86 7.19 10.12 -1.97
N TYR A 87 6.85 8.84 -1.89
CA TYR A 87 7.10 8.07 -0.66
C TYR A 87 8.57 7.64 -0.53
N LEU A 88 9.25 7.36 -1.65
CA LEU A 88 10.64 6.89 -1.65
C LEU A 88 11.66 8.02 -1.66
N ASP A 89 11.30 9.15 -2.27
CA ASP A 89 12.05 10.40 -2.40
C ASP A 89 11.09 11.54 -2.04
N ASN A 90 10.94 11.78 -0.74
CA ASN A 90 9.94 12.68 -0.18
C ASN A 90 10.35 14.15 -0.22
N ASN A 91 11.65 14.43 -0.39
CA ASN A 91 12.14 15.79 -0.65
C ASN A 91 12.15 16.14 -2.15
N GLU A 92 11.86 15.16 -3.02
CA GLU A 92 11.74 15.27 -4.47
C GLU A 92 13.04 15.76 -5.14
N ASP A 93 14.21 15.38 -4.62
CA ASP A 93 15.50 15.80 -5.17
C ASP A 93 16.06 14.87 -6.26
N GLY A 94 15.31 13.82 -6.60
CA GLY A 94 15.71 12.79 -7.56
C GLY A 94 16.45 11.61 -6.93
N THR A 95 16.73 11.65 -5.62
CA THR A 95 17.46 10.63 -4.88
C THR A 95 16.58 10.02 -3.80
N VAL A 96 16.50 8.69 -3.77
CA VAL A 96 15.74 7.99 -2.73
C VAL A 96 16.30 8.27 -1.33
N ASP A 97 15.41 8.67 -0.41
CA ASP A 97 15.72 9.07 0.96
C ASP A 97 16.29 7.92 1.81
N ASN A 98 15.78 6.71 1.57
CA ASN A 98 16.23 5.49 2.24
C ASN A 98 16.68 4.41 1.24
N PRO A 99 17.95 4.45 0.79
CA PRO A 99 18.48 3.47 -0.15
C PRO A 99 18.46 2.03 0.38
N THR A 100 18.53 1.83 1.71
CA THR A 100 18.42 0.50 2.32
C THR A 100 17.04 -0.09 2.05
N VAL A 101 15.98 0.67 2.29
CA VAL A 101 14.59 0.25 2.03
C VAL A 101 14.39 -0.07 0.56
N LEU A 102 14.84 0.80 -0.35
CA LEU A 102 14.74 0.54 -1.80
C LEU A 102 15.46 -0.73 -2.22
N ASN A 103 16.71 -0.91 -1.79
CA ASN A 103 17.47 -2.10 -2.13
C ASN A 103 16.81 -3.37 -1.57
N THR A 104 16.21 -3.29 -0.38
CA THR A 104 15.42 -4.37 0.18
C THR A 104 14.16 -4.66 -0.64
N MET A 105 13.41 -3.63 -1.08
CA MET A 105 12.28 -3.82 -1.99
C MET A 105 12.70 -4.52 -3.29
N LYS A 106 13.81 -4.09 -3.90
CA LYS A 106 14.38 -4.72 -5.11
C LYS A 106 14.79 -6.18 -4.86
N ALA A 107 15.40 -6.48 -3.71
CA ALA A 107 15.79 -7.84 -3.35
C ALA A 107 14.57 -8.76 -3.15
N ASN A 108 13.45 -8.21 -2.64
CA ASN A 108 12.17 -8.90 -2.54
C ASN A 108 11.34 -8.85 -3.83
N LYS A 109 11.93 -8.32 -4.92
CA LYS A 109 11.28 -8.18 -6.24
C LYS A 109 9.91 -7.53 -6.12
N ALA A 110 9.84 -6.45 -5.34
CA ALA A 110 8.63 -5.69 -5.10
C ALA A 110 8.00 -5.23 -6.42
N PHE A 111 6.68 -5.26 -6.51
CA PHE A 111 5.94 -4.70 -7.63
C PHE A 111 4.54 -4.25 -7.19
N LEU A 112 3.99 -3.27 -7.90
CA LEU A 112 2.58 -2.90 -7.79
C LEU A 112 1.86 -3.39 -9.05
N PHE A 113 0.60 -3.80 -8.94
CA PHE A 113 -0.24 -4.04 -10.12
C PHE A 113 -1.60 -3.37 -9.98
N MET A 114 -2.05 -2.72 -11.05
CA MET A 114 -3.33 -2.03 -11.08
C MET A 114 -4.36 -2.80 -11.89
N TRP A 115 -5.56 -2.90 -11.33
CA TRP A 115 -6.70 -3.61 -11.91
C TRP A 115 -7.89 -2.66 -12.13
N LYS A 116 -8.81 -2.99 -13.04
CA LYS A 116 -10.05 -2.22 -13.26
C LYS A 116 -11.25 -2.90 -12.62
N SER A 117 -11.26 -4.22 -12.63
CA SER A 117 -12.28 -5.08 -12.02
C SER A 117 -11.62 -6.16 -11.17
N GLN A 118 -12.34 -6.70 -10.18
CA GLN A 118 -11.82 -7.80 -9.35
C GLN A 118 -11.45 -9.04 -10.19
N SER A 119 -12.12 -9.29 -11.33
CA SER A 119 -11.76 -10.38 -12.23
C SER A 119 -10.38 -10.24 -12.86
N ASP A 120 -9.85 -9.02 -12.97
CA ASP A 120 -8.48 -8.80 -13.48
C ASP A 120 -7.43 -9.38 -12.53
N MET A 121 -7.72 -9.41 -11.22
CA MET A 121 -6.83 -9.99 -10.21
C MET A 121 -6.64 -11.50 -10.39
N ASN A 122 -7.62 -12.20 -10.99
CA ASN A 122 -7.49 -13.62 -11.30
C ASN A 122 -6.36 -13.90 -12.31
N ASN A 123 -5.94 -12.88 -13.08
CA ASN A 123 -4.83 -12.98 -14.02
C ASN A 123 -3.46 -12.74 -13.36
N MET A 124 -3.45 -12.43 -12.06
CA MET A 124 -2.26 -12.15 -11.28
C MET A 124 -1.70 -13.44 -10.68
N ASN A 125 -0.59 -13.92 -11.22
CA ASN A 125 0.14 -15.08 -10.69
C ASN A 125 1.65 -14.79 -10.72
N PRO A 126 2.16 -14.03 -9.73
CA PRO A 126 3.55 -13.63 -9.74
C PRO A 126 4.47 -14.85 -9.51
N PRO A 127 5.69 -14.86 -10.06
CA PRO A 127 6.64 -15.93 -9.77
C PRO A 127 6.98 -15.99 -8.27
N ASN A 128 7.44 -17.15 -7.81
CA ASN A 128 7.88 -17.33 -6.43
C ASN A 128 8.97 -16.31 -6.04
N GLY A 129 8.81 -15.75 -4.84
CA GLY A 129 9.74 -14.77 -4.26
C GLY A 129 9.57 -13.35 -4.80
N TYR A 130 8.45 -13.06 -5.46
CA TYR A 130 8.00 -11.69 -5.70
C TYR A 130 7.04 -11.27 -4.59
N THR A 131 7.14 -10.01 -4.17
CA THR A 131 6.22 -9.37 -3.24
C THR A 131 5.39 -8.33 -3.99
N GLY A 132 4.08 -8.55 -4.06
CA GLY A 132 3.17 -7.69 -4.82
C GLY A 132 2.19 -6.97 -3.93
N GLN A 133 1.72 -5.82 -4.39
CA GLN A 133 0.53 -5.14 -3.86
C GLN A 133 -0.39 -4.77 -5.03
N ASP A 134 -1.69 -4.87 -4.80
CA ASP A 134 -2.70 -4.49 -5.79
C ASP A 134 -3.24 -3.08 -5.54
N LEU A 135 -3.77 -2.46 -6.58
CA LEU A 135 -4.42 -1.14 -6.48
C LEU A 135 -5.52 -1.03 -7.54
N GLY A 136 -6.75 -0.83 -7.09
CA GLY A 136 -7.89 -0.64 -7.96
C GLY A 136 -7.88 0.71 -8.65
N ALA A 137 -8.24 0.71 -9.93
CA ALA A 137 -8.41 1.95 -10.69
C ALA A 137 -9.50 2.84 -10.07
N ASP A 138 -10.65 2.29 -9.65
CA ASP A 138 -11.77 3.11 -9.18
C ASP A 138 -11.60 3.69 -7.78
N GLU A 139 -10.61 3.21 -7.03
CA GLU A 139 -10.20 3.72 -5.71
C GLU A 139 -8.96 4.61 -5.74
N THR A 140 -8.26 4.66 -6.88
CA THR A 140 -7.19 5.64 -7.11
C THR A 140 -7.81 6.99 -7.48
N ASN A 141 -7.62 8.00 -6.62
CA ASN A 141 -8.27 9.30 -6.74
C ASN A 141 -7.23 10.44 -6.81
N PRO A 142 -6.69 10.75 -8.01
CA PRO A 142 -5.57 11.70 -8.16
C PRO A 142 -5.81 13.12 -7.65
N THR A 143 -7.06 13.50 -7.44
CA THR A 143 -7.45 14.85 -7.00
C THR A 143 -7.64 14.96 -5.49
N TYR A 144 -7.54 13.86 -4.72
CA TYR A 144 -7.86 13.86 -3.30
C TYR A 144 -7.08 14.91 -2.51
N VAL A 145 -5.75 14.91 -2.63
CA VAL A 145 -4.87 15.85 -1.90
C VAL A 145 -5.03 17.28 -2.41
N SER A 146 -5.00 17.48 -3.73
CA SER A 146 -5.14 18.80 -4.36
C SER A 146 -6.52 19.45 -4.13
N SER A 147 -7.56 18.66 -3.89
CA SER A 147 -8.90 19.13 -3.52
C SER A 147 -9.05 19.43 -2.02
N GLY A 148 -7.95 19.41 -1.26
CA GLY A 148 -7.94 19.63 0.17
C GLY A 148 -8.51 18.44 0.97
N LYS A 149 -8.22 17.20 0.53
CA LYS A 149 -8.67 15.95 1.16
C LYS A 149 -10.19 15.81 1.26
N LYS A 150 -10.85 16.18 0.16
CA LYS A 150 -12.32 16.11 -0.01
C LYS A 150 -12.68 15.09 -1.08
N GLY A 151 -13.83 14.45 -0.91
CA GLY A 151 -14.29 13.38 -1.80
C GLY A 151 -13.80 12.01 -1.35
N ARG A 152 -13.86 11.03 -2.27
CA ARG A 152 -13.40 9.66 -1.99
C ARG A 152 -11.89 9.67 -1.71
N PHE A 153 -11.49 8.93 -0.68
CA PHE A 153 -10.08 8.73 -0.35
C PHE A 153 -9.31 8.13 -1.52
N ASP A 154 -8.06 8.54 -1.66
CA ASP A 154 -7.15 8.01 -2.65
C ASP A 154 -6.41 6.79 -2.10
N ALA A 155 -6.86 5.60 -2.49
CA ALA A 155 -6.28 4.34 -2.03
C ALA A 155 -4.81 4.17 -2.46
N SER A 156 -4.32 4.92 -3.45
CA SER A 156 -2.89 4.88 -3.78
C SER A 156 -2.00 5.34 -2.62
N LEU A 157 -2.50 6.18 -1.70
CA LEU A 157 -1.78 6.57 -0.49
C LEU A 157 -1.60 5.41 0.48
N GLU A 158 -2.48 4.41 0.43
CA GLU A 158 -2.48 3.22 1.26
C GLU A 158 -1.73 2.09 0.58
N GLU A 159 -2.15 1.68 -0.61
CA GLU A 159 -1.61 0.48 -1.26
C GLU A 159 -0.14 0.64 -1.66
N VAL A 160 0.26 1.82 -2.14
CA VAL A 160 1.68 2.07 -2.41
C VAL A 160 2.48 2.02 -1.10
N TRP A 161 1.90 2.48 0.00
CA TRP A 161 2.54 2.45 1.32
C TRP A 161 2.63 1.02 1.87
N HIS A 162 1.60 0.20 1.69
CA HIS A 162 1.62 -1.23 2.01
C HIS A 162 2.77 -1.94 1.29
N LEU A 163 2.96 -1.69 -0.01
CA LEU A 163 4.09 -2.28 -0.74
C LEU A 163 5.45 -1.86 -0.15
N ILE A 164 5.65 -0.56 0.08
CA ILE A 164 6.92 -0.01 0.57
C ILE A 164 7.24 -0.54 1.98
N THR A 165 6.22 -0.63 2.84
CA THR A 165 6.39 -1.11 4.21
C THR A 165 6.59 -2.62 4.27
N HIS A 166 5.76 -3.40 3.58
CA HIS A 166 5.81 -4.85 3.60
C HIS A 166 7.03 -5.42 2.89
N ALA A 167 7.37 -4.92 1.69
CA ALA A 167 8.50 -5.40 0.90
C ALA A 167 9.84 -4.72 1.25
N GLY A 168 9.78 -3.54 1.87
CA GLY A 168 10.93 -2.72 2.21
C GLY A 168 11.18 -2.67 3.71
N TYR A 169 10.51 -1.76 4.42
CA TYR A 169 10.79 -1.46 5.83
C TYR A 169 10.77 -2.69 6.75
N SER A 170 9.78 -3.58 6.61
CA SER A 170 9.62 -4.75 7.48
C SER A 170 10.80 -5.74 7.37
N LYS A 171 11.45 -5.78 6.21
CA LYS A 171 12.59 -6.66 5.92
C LYS A 171 13.93 -5.95 6.12
N ALA A 172 13.99 -4.64 5.92
CA ALA A 172 15.19 -3.82 6.13
C ALA A 172 15.49 -3.63 7.62
N TYR A 173 14.44 -3.51 8.45
CA TYR A 173 14.54 -3.27 9.88
C TYR A 173 13.70 -4.27 10.69
N PRO A 174 14.02 -5.57 10.62
CA PRO A 174 13.14 -6.64 11.10
C PRO A 174 12.86 -6.61 12.60
N ASN A 175 13.73 -6.00 13.41
CA ASN A 175 13.52 -5.87 14.86
C ASN A 175 12.59 -4.70 15.22
N ALA A 176 12.60 -3.62 14.43
CA ALA A 176 11.82 -2.42 14.72
C ALA A 176 10.49 -2.39 13.96
N LEU A 177 10.53 -2.70 12.67
CA LEU A 177 9.42 -2.54 11.73
C LEU A 177 8.93 -3.86 11.14
N GLY A 178 9.52 -4.99 11.56
CA GLY A 178 9.03 -6.30 11.18
C GLY A 178 7.60 -6.55 11.68
N GLU A 179 6.85 -7.33 10.92
CA GLU A 179 5.42 -7.60 11.19
C GLU A 179 5.21 -8.83 12.10
N ASN A 180 6.31 -9.46 12.55
CA ASN A 180 6.27 -10.54 13.52
C ASN A 180 6.12 -9.97 14.94
N ALA A 181 5.52 -10.76 15.84
CA ALA A 181 5.36 -10.36 17.22
C ALA A 181 6.70 -10.10 17.92
N GLY A 182 6.73 -9.05 18.74
CA GLY A 182 7.88 -8.68 19.57
C GLY A 182 8.76 -7.58 18.97
N THR A 183 8.44 -7.09 17.77
CA THR A 183 9.08 -5.92 17.17
C THR A 183 8.58 -4.62 17.82
N THR A 184 9.31 -3.52 17.66
CA THR A 184 8.87 -2.21 18.18
C THR A 184 7.48 -1.84 17.64
N LEU A 185 7.24 -2.01 16.34
CA LEU A 185 5.96 -1.77 15.68
C LEU A 185 4.84 -2.62 16.28
N THR A 186 5.04 -3.94 16.38
CA THR A 186 3.97 -4.85 16.80
C THR A 186 3.70 -4.77 18.31
N ASN A 187 4.69 -4.42 19.11
CA ASN A 187 4.50 -4.10 20.53
C ASN A 187 3.65 -2.83 20.72
N ALA A 188 3.83 -1.82 19.87
CA ALA A 188 2.97 -0.63 19.86
C ALA A 188 1.54 -0.97 19.41
N MET A 189 1.41 -1.77 18.34
CA MET A 189 0.13 -2.29 17.85
C MET A 189 -0.64 -3.08 18.94
N ASP A 190 0.04 -3.96 19.68
CA ASP A 190 -0.60 -4.73 20.74
C ASP A 190 -1.16 -3.81 21.85
N LYS A 191 -0.49 -2.70 22.17
CA LYS A 191 -1.03 -1.68 23.08
C LYS A 191 -2.24 -0.97 22.47
N ALA A 192 -2.17 -0.63 21.19
CA ALA A 192 -3.26 0.04 20.47
C ALA A 192 -4.57 -0.74 20.41
N ARG A 193 -4.44 -2.07 20.38
CA ARG A 193 -5.57 -3.01 20.38
C ARG A 193 -5.98 -3.43 21.80
N GLY A 194 -5.27 -3.00 22.84
CA GLY A 194 -5.50 -3.41 24.23
C GLY A 194 -5.09 -4.86 24.55
N GLY A 195 -4.27 -5.48 23.69
CA GLY A 195 -3.79 -6.85 23.83
C GLY A 195 -3.20 -7.39 22.53
N LYS A 196 -2.60 -8.58 22.62
CA LYS A 196 -2.06 -9.30 21.46
C LYS A 196 -3.11 -10.23 20.86
N PHE A 197 -3.47 -9.99 19.60
CA PHE A 197 -4.45 -10.79 18.86
C PHE A 197 -3.85 -11.30 17.56
N THR A 198 -3.65 -12.61 17.43
CA THR A 198 -3.07 -13.23 16.22
C THR A 198 -4.06 -13.37 15.06
N SER A 199 -5.35 -13.28 15.37
CA SER A 199 -6.49 -13.24 14.45
C SER A 199 -7.49 -12.20 14.97
N ILE A 200 -8.43 -11.76 14.13
CA ILE A 200 -9.45 -10.79 14.52
C ILE A 200 -10.31 -11.34 15.68
N PRO A 201 -10.38 -10.66 16.85
CA PRO A 201 -11.22 -11.08 17.96
C PRO A 201 -12.69 -10.73 17.70
N SER A 202 -13.61 -11.38 18.41
CA SER A 202 -15.05 -11.03 18.35
C SER A 202 -15.34 -9.62 18.86
N SER A 203 -14.48 -9.09 19.74
CA SER A 203 -14.51 -7.70 20.19
C SER A 203 -13.13 -7.30 20.71
N TYR A 204 -12.76 -6.04 20.48
CA TYR A 204 -11.60 -5.43 21.11
C TYR A 204 -11.98 -4.79 22.46
N PRO A 205 -11.04 -4.67 23.40
CA PRO A 205 -11.22 -3.88 24.61
C PRO A 205 -11.70 -2.45 24.32
N ALA A 206 -12.59 -1.90 25.16
CA ALA A 206 -13.19 -0.58 24.94
C ALA A 206 -12.18 0.57 24.81
N GLY A 207 -11.00 0.43 25.43
CA GLY A 207 -9.89 1.39 25.35
C GLY A 207 -9.05 1.31 24.08
N ALA A 208 -9.29 0.34 23.20
CA ALA A 208 -8.54 0.20 21.95
C ALA A 208 -8.83 1.37 21.01
N TRP A 209 -7.80 1.85 20.31
CA TRP A 209 -7.90 2.85 19.25
C TRP A 209 -7.56 2.30 17.87
N TYR A 210 -7.13 1.05 17.81
CA TYR A 210 -7.00 0.25 16.60
C TYR A 210 -7.84 -1.02 16.76
N THR A 211 -8.81 -1.23 15.88
CA THR A 211 -9.84 -2.27 15.97
C THR A 211 -10.19 -2.82 14.57
N TYR A 212 -9.20 -3.43 13.91
CA TYR A 212 -9.35 -3.98 12.56
C TYR A 212 -10.36 -5.13 12.49
N ASP A 213 -11.20 -5.16 11.45
CA ASP A 213 -12.36 -6.06 11.37
C ASP A 213 -12.35 -7.04 10.18
N ASP A 214 -11.36 -6.97 9.27
CA ASP A 214 -11.20 -7.95 8.20
C ASP A 214 -10.78 -9.32 8.75
N SER A 215 -11.76 -10.21 8.84
CA SER A 215 -11.60 -11.59 9.33
C SER A 215 -10.57 -12.45 8.58
N THR A 216 -10.15 -12.06 7.37
CA THR A 216 -9.13 -12.76 6.59
C THR A 216 -7.71 -12.41 7.03
N CYS A 217 -7.54 -11.33 7.79
CA CYS A 217 -6.26 -10.76 8.16
C CYS A 217 -5.62 -11.48 9.37
N THR A 218 -4.36 -11.85 9.22
CA THR A 218 -3.50 -12.43 10.27
C THR A 218 -2.72 -11.34 11.03
N TYR A 219 -1.91 -11.73 12.01
CA TYR A 219 -1.16 -10.78 12.86
C TYR A 219 -0.26 -9.83 12.06
N ASP A 220 0.40 -10.36 11.03
CA ASP A 220 1.32 -9.63 10.17
C ASP A 220 0.56 -8.62 9.30
N CYS A 221 -0.54 -9.03 8.66
CA CYS A 221 -1.43 -8.13 7.95
C CYS A 221 -1.94 -7.00 8.87
N GLN A 222 -2.36 -7.30 10.11
CA GLN A 222 -2.78 -6.27 11.07
C GLN A 222 -1.66 -5.29 11.43
N ALA A 223 -0.40 -5.74 11.40
CA ALA A 223 0.75 -4.87 11.65
C ALA A 223 1.03 -3.94 10.46
N THR A 224 0.87 -4.43 9.23
CA THR A 224 0.93 -3.62 8.00
C THR A 224 -0.13 -2.53 8.02
N GLU A 225 -1.38 -2.89 8.34
CA GLU A 225 -2.51 -1.97 8.46
C GLU A 225 -2.29 -0.92 9.56
N TYR A 226 -1.80 -1.34 10.74
CA TYR A 226 -1.46 -0.41 11.82
C TYR A 226 -0.40 0.61 11.40
N PHE A 227 0.60 0.17 10.64
CA PHE A 227 1.63 1.03 10.09
C PHE A 227 1.03 2.05 9.12
N TYR A 228 0.15 1.61 8.22
CA TYR A 228 -0.61 2.49 7.33
C TYR A 228 -1.43 3.53 8.10
N TRP A 229 -2.27 3.08 9.03
CA TRP A 229 -3.16 3.95 9.78
C TRP A 229 -2.39 5.04 10.53
N ALA A 230 -1.29 4.65 11.20
CA ALA A 230 -0.45 5.56 11.94
C ALA A 230 0.28 6.55 11.01
N MET A 231 0.96 6.07 9.96
CA MET A 231 1.74 6.92 9.07
C MET A 231 0.85 7.92 8.33
N THR A 232 -0.23 7.45 7.72
CA THR A 232 -1.11 8.33 6.93
C THR A 232 -1.84 9.34 7.82
N SER A 233 -2.10 9.03 9.09
CA SER A 233 -2.59 10.00 10.07
C SER A 233 -1.52 11.03 10.46
N ILE A 234 -0.26 10.63 10.61
CA ILE A 234 0.87 11.54 10.89
C ILE A 234 1.10 12.50 9.72
N LEU A 235 0.96 12.02 8.48
CA LEU A 235 1.06 12.83 7.26
C LEU A 235 -0.20 13.69 6.99
N GLY A 236 -1.29 13.46 7.73
CA GLY A 236 -2.52 14.22 7.63
C GLY A 236 -3.46 13.78 6.51
N ALA A 237 -3.25 12.59 5.92
CA ALA A 237 -4.16 12.03 4.92
C ALA A 237 -5.56 11.76 5.51
N GLN A 238 -5.64 11.43 6.79
CA GLN A 238 -6.87 11.00 7.46
C GLN A 238 -7.64 12.13 8.16
N ASP A 239 -7.17 13.38 8.08
CA ASP A 239 -7.64 14.51 8.90
C ASP A 239 -9.16 14.74 8.85
N THR A 240 -9.77 14.52 7.68
CA THR A 240 -11.19 14.79 7.41
C THR A 240 -12.09 13.55 7.53
N ARG A 241 -11.49 12.38 7.80
CA ARG A 241 -12.15 11.07 7.60
C ARG A 241 -12.56 10.34 8.88
N LEU A 242 -12.49 10.98 10.05
CA LEU A 242 -12.77 10.31 11.33
C LEU A 242 -14.09 9.53 11.31
N ASN A 243 -15.16 10.11 10.76
CA ASN A 243 -16.47 9.44 10.72
C ASN A 243 -16.50 8.17 9.85
N GLU A 244 -15.59 8.07 8.87
CA GLU A 244 -15.47 6.94 7.94
C GLU A 244 -14.59 5.81 8.49
N ILE A 245 -13.62 6.15 9.36
CA ILE A 245 -12.56 5.21 9.76
C ILE A 245 -12.57 4.88 11.25
N GLN A 246 -13.31 5.61 12.10
CA GLN A 246 -13.22 5.48 13.57
C GLN A 246 -13.64 4.11 14.12
N GLN A 247 -14.35 3.30 13.35
CA GLN A 247 -14.65 1.91 13.69
C GLN A 247 -13.39 1.03 13.72
N GLU A 248 -12.35 1.39 12.96
CA GLU A 248 -11.06 0.70 12.90
C GLU A 248 -9.93 1.54 13.51
N TRP A 249 -9.89 2.84 13.27
CA TRP A 249 -8.81 3.73 13.69
C TRP A 249 -9.30 5.08 14.23
N LYS A 250 -9.07 5.34 15.52
CA LYS A 250 -9.58 6.55 16.19
C LYS A 250 -8.66 7.78 16.10
N LEU A 251 -7.40 7.58 15.69
CA LEU A 251 -6.34 8.60 15.75
C LEU A 251 -6.05 9.25 14.40
N ASN A 252 -7.10 9.71 13.71
CA ASN A 252 -7.07 10.21 12.33
C ASN A 252 -6.20 11.47 12.06
N THR A 253 -5.48 12.01 13.05
CA THR A 253 -4.63 13.20 12.90
C THR A 253 -3.30 13.01 13.60
N LYS A 254 -2.24 13.68 13.11
CA LYS A 254 -0.92 13.70 13.75
C LYS A 254 -0.98 14.00 15.25
N ALA A 255 -1.77 14.99 15.64
CA ALA A 255 -1.92 15.39 17.04
C ALA A 255 -2.52 14.27 17.91
N LYS A 256 -3.50 13.52 17.38
CA LYS A 256 -4.09 12.37 18.09
C LYS A 256 -3.10 11.22 18.22
N VAL A 257 -2.34 10.91 17.16
CA VAL A 257 -1.29 9.88 17.21
C VAL A 257 -0.24 10.26 18.24
N GLN A 258 0.29 11.49 18.18
CA GLN A 258 1.29 12.00 19.12
C GLN A 258 0.83 12.00 20.58
N ALA A 259 -0.44 12.33 20.84
CA ALA A 259 -0.96 12.41 22.20
C ALA A 259 -1.26 11.03 22.82
N THR A 260 -1.76 10.08 22.01
CA THR A 260 -2.29 8.80 22.49
C THR A 260 -1.30 7.66 22.27
N ASP A 261 -0.85 7.47 21.03
CA ASP A 261 0.02 6.36 20.63
C ASP A 261 1.48 6.84 20.50
N LYS A 262 2.05 7.16 21.66
CA LYS A 262 3.41 7.74 21.74
C LYS A 262 4.48 6.81 21.21
N ASP A 263 4.26 5.49 21.30
CA ASP A 263 5.23 4.49 20.87
C ASP A 263 5.33 4.47 19.35
N VAL A 264 4.20 4.38 18.62
CA VAL A 264 4.22 4.45 17.16
C VAL A 264 4.60 5.83 16.66
N TYR A 265 4.18 6.90 17.34
CA TYR A 265 4.60 8.24 16.97
C TYR A 265 6.12 8.39 17.05
N ALA A 266 6.74 7.94 18.14
CA ALA A 266 8.20 7.98 18.30
C ALA A 266 8.90 7.13 17.23
N LEU A 267 8.38 5.93 16.94
CA LEU A 267 8.94 5.04 15.91
C LEU A 267 8.86 5.68 14.51
N LEU A 268 7.71 6.23 14.14
CA LEU A 268 7.43 6.75 12.79
C LEU A 268 7.94 8.18 12.56
N THR A 269 8.42 8.85 13.61
CA THR A 269 9.11 10.15 13.50
C THR A 269 10.60 10.06 13.79
N ASP A 270 11.13 8.84 13.98
CA ASP A 270 12.55 8.63 14.16
C ASP A 270 13.31 8.86 12.85
N ALA A 271 14.20 9.86 12.87
CA ALA A 271 14.99 10.27 11.72
C ALA A 271 15.90 9.16 11.17
N GLN A 272 16.17 8.10 11.94
CA GLN A 272 16.97 6.96 11.48
C GLN A 272 16.32 6.20 10.32
N TYR A 273 14.98 6.14 10.29
CA TYR A 273 14.25 5.36 9.29
C TYR A 273 13.91 6.17 8.04
N LYS A 274 14.13 7.50 8.05
CA LYS A 274 13.87 8.36 6.89
C LYS A 274 12.45 8.21 6.35
N PHE A 275 11.49 8.14 7.26
CA PHE A 275 10.08 8.13 6.89
C PHE A 275 9.67 9.41 6.19
N PRO A 276 8.68 9.35 5.29
CA PRO A 276 8.11 10.54 4.68
C PRO A 276 7.61 11.51 5.77
N THR A 277 7.78 12.80 5.51
CA THR A 277 7.28 13.89 6.36
C THR A 277 6.26 14.77 5.65
N VAL A 278 6.17 14.65 4.32
CA VAL A 278 5.20 15.29 3.44
C VAL A 278 4.29 14.21 2.86
N LEU A 279 2.98 14.45 2.88
CA LEU A 279 1.99 13.57 2.24
C LEU A 279 2.17 13.62 0.71
N PRO A 280 2.33 12.48 0.02
CA PRO A 280 2.31 12.46 -1.44
C PRO A 280 1.03 13.08 -2.01
N ASP A 281 1.17 13.90 -3.05
CA ASP A 281 0.05 14.55 -3.73
C ASP A 281 -0.12 14.09 -5.18
N GLY A 282 0.72 13.17 -5.65
CA GLY A 282 0.72 12.63 -7.00
C GLY A 282 1.41 13.51 -8.03
N THR A 283 2.16 14.53 -7.62
CA THR A 283 2.77 15.51 -8.52
C THR A 283 4.29 15.61 -8.44
N TYR A 284 4.99 14.52 -8.09
CA TYR A 284 6.46 14.43 -7.97
C TYR A 284 7.22 15.31 -8.99
N LYS A 285 8.17 16.13 -8.52
CA LYS A 285 8.97 17.08 -9.31
C LYS A 285 10.44 16.96 -8.97
N ARG A 286 11.20 16.30 -9.84
CA ARG A 286 12.67 16.42 -9.90
C ARG A 286 13.09 17.57 -10.81
#